data_AF-A0A7C1Z2X3-F1
#
_entry.id   AF-A0A7C1Z2X3-F1
#
_cell.length_a   1.000
_cell.length_b   1.000
_cell.length_c   1.000
_cell.angle_alpha   90.00
_cell.angle_beta   90.00
_cell.angle_gamma   90.00
#
_symmetry.space_group_name_H-M   'P 1'
#
loop_
_entity.id
_entity.type
_entity.pdbx_description
1 polymer ?
#
loop_
_entity_poly.entity_id
_entity_poly.type
_entity_poly.pdbx_seq_one_letter_code
_entity_poly.pdbx_strand_id
1 'polypeptide(L)'
;NDKKIDKEIQIIEWSIDAAEKGGFEHFMLKEIYEEPTAIRSTLKISEELLRTFANILWSAENIYITAAGTSFYASLAGKFIVTRFLGKYIQAIECSEFQTQLSNSLKKDSVIIAVSQSGETIDTVEAIRWARSYKNVKILTITNVVGSTLTRYSDHVIVTQAGPEIGVAATKTYTTQVLTLALIALEIAKLRKVELESEIEKYEIALRSTPQIIENFLKNNIDLIKNIVDTLEKSKNFFFLARGISIATAKEGGLKLKEVACRFIEGYSAAHAKHGPISLVREGFPIIFIAPPDETYQRLIGNVMEFKARGGKIISLIVESDKTISELSDLTIKIPQPGNKYHNIFSPITFTPALQLLAYYSSLHHGLDPDKPLNLSKTVTVH
;
A
#
# COMPACT_ATOMS: atom_id res chain seq x y z
N ASN A 1 -5.88 -27.44 35.57
CA ASN A 1 -5.15 -28.27 34.59
C ASN A 1 -3.73 -27.72 34.45
N ASP A 2 -2.86 -28.07 35.39
CA ASP A 2 -1.45 -27.65 35.42
C ASP A 2 -0.59 -28.50 34.47
N LYS A 3 -0.90 -28.45 33.17
CA LYS A 3 -0.01 -29.04 32.16
C LYS A 3 1.12 -28.05 31.88
N LYS A 4 2.35 -28.47 32.15
CA LYS A 4 3.57 -27.76 31.78
C LYS A 4 3.59 -27.58 30.25
N ILE A 5 3.64 -26.33 29.79
CA ILE A 5 3.72 -25.98 28.37
C ILE A 5 5.17 -25.61 28.09
N ASP A 6 5.87 -26.44 27.32
CA ASP A 6 7.18 -26.07 26.81
C ASP A 6 6.99 -25.14 25.60
N LYS A 7 7.51 -23.92 25.72
CA LYS A 7 7.50 -22.92 24.64
C LYS A 7 8.86 -22.95 23.96
N GLU A 8 8.87 -23.10 22.65
CA GLU A 8 10.09 -22.87 21.87
C GLU A 8 10.53 -21.42 22.01
N ILE A 9 11.79 -21.21 22.36
CA ILE A 9 12.40 -19.88 22.44
C ILE A 9 12.65 -19.40 21.01
N GLN A 10 11.92 -18.38 20.58
CA GLN A 10 12.19 -17.71 19.32
C GLN A 10 13.13 -16.54 19.56
N ILE A 11 14.27 -16.52 18.86
CA ILE A 11 15.25 -15.44 18.92
C ILE A 11 14.86 -14.41 17.86
N ILE A 12 14.68 -13.17 18.29
CA ILE A 12 14.42 -12.04 17.39
C ILE A 12 15.78 -11.55 16.86
N GLU A 13 15.99 -11.58 15.54
CA GLU A 13 17.27 -11.25 14.89
C GLU A 13 17.51 -9.74 14.68
N TRP A 14 16.69 -8.85 15.25
CA TRP A 14 16.83 -7.40 15.01
C TRP A 14 17.89 -6.78 15.92
N SER A 15 18.74 -5.92 15.35
CA SER A 15 19.69 -5.12 16.13
C SER A 15 18.98 -3.97 16.85
N ILE A 16 19.52 -3.54 17.99
CA ILE A 16 19.03 -2.37 18.75
C ILE A 16 19.06 -1.11 17.87
N ASP A 17 20.10 -0.96 17.05
CA ASP A 17 20.27 0.15 16.10
C ASP A 17 19.07 0.31 15.14
N ALA A 18 18.37 -0.78 14.80
CA ALA A 18 17.20 -0.72 13.93
C ALA A 18 16.03 0.05 14.56
N ALA A 19 16.00 0.15 15.89
CA ALA A 19 15.01 0.88 16.68
C ALA A 19 15.43 2.34 17.00
N GLU A 20 16.62 2.78 16.60
CA GLU A 20 17.09 4.16 16.76
C GLU A 20 16.78 5.02 15.53
N LYS A 21 16.83 6.35 15.66
CA LYS A 21 16.62 7.27 14.52
C LYS A 21 17.77 7.31 13.53
N GLY A 22 18.95 6.78 13.87
CA GLY A 22 20.06 6.60 12.91
C GLY A 22 20.50 7.87 12.16
N GLY A 23 20.41 9.05 12.80
CA GLY A 23 20.75 10.34 12.20
C GLY A 23 19.60 11.06 11.48
N PHE A 24 18.41 10.47 11.38
CA PHE A 24 17.20 11.15 10.89
C PHE A 24 16.50 11.93 12.01
N GLU A 25 15.79 12.99 11.64
CA GLU A 25 15.05 13.83 12.60
C GLU A 25 13.82 13.10 13.19
N HIS A 26 13.16 12.28 12.37
CA HIS A 26 11.95 11.53 12.72
C HIS A 26 12.05 10.08 12.24
N PHE A 27 11.41 9.16 12.97
CA PHE A 27 11.28 7.75 12.58
C PHE A 27 10.55 7.62 11.24
N MET A 28 9.47 8.38 11.02
CA MET A 28 8.77 8.37 9.73
C MET A 28 9.72 8.67 8.56
N LEU A 29 10.61 9.67 8.69
CA LEU A 29 11.57 9.98 7.64
C LEU A 29 12.58 8.85 7.46
N LYS A 30 13.16 8.33 8.55
CA LYS A 30 14.05 7.17 8.51
C LYS A 30 13.40 6.01 7.75
N GLU A 31 12.17 5.67 8.08
CA GLU A 31 11.47 4.51 7.53
C GLU A 31 11.11 4.68 6.05
N ILE A 32 10.82 5.91 5.60
CA ILE A 32 10.71 6.23 4.16
C ILE A 32 12.04 5.97 3.44
N TYR A 33 13.16 6.37 4.05
CA TYR A 33 14.50 6.13 3.50
C TYR A 33 14.95 4.67 3.56
N GLU A 34 14.39 3.89 4.48
CA GLU A 34 14.64 2.46 4.60
C GLU A 34 13.83 1.59 3.63
N GLU A 35 12.82 2.14 2.95
CA GLU A 35 11.98 1.39 2.03
C GLU A 35 12.76 0.55 1.00
N PRO A 36 13.81 1.09 0.32
CA PRO A 36 14.60 0.27 -0.60
C PRO A 36 15.22 -0.96 0.06
N THR A 37 15.79 -0.80 1.26
CA THR A 37 16.37 -1.90 2.02
C THR A 37 15.29 -2.89 2.47
N ALA A 38 14.15 -2.41 2.96
CA ALA A 38 13.01 -3.24 3.36
C ALA A 38 12.47 -4.06 2.18
N ILE A 39 12.34 -3.45 1.00
CA ILE A 39 11.93 -4.11 -0.24
C ILE A 39 12.96 -5.17 -0.65
N ARG A 40 14.28 -4.87 -0.59
CA ARG A 40 15.34 -5.86 -0.86
C ARG A 40 15.29 -7.05 0.09
N SER A 41 14.98 -6.84 1.37
CA SER A 41 14.78 -7.93 2.33
C SER A 41 13.53 -8.76 2.00
N THR A 42 12.41 -8.09 1.69
CA THR A 42 11.15 -8.75 1.31
C THR A 42 11.30 -9.57 0.02
N LEU A 43 12.10 -9.12 -0.95
CA LEU A 43 12.39 -9.88 -2.19
C LEU A 43 13.08 -11.23 -1.94
N LYS A 44 13.58 -11.49 -0.71
CA LYS A 44 14.21 -12.76 -0.31
C LYS A 44 13.22 -13.76 0.30
N ILE A 45 11.92 -13.45 0.36
CA ILE A 45 10.90 -14.43 0.76
C ILE A 45 11.07 -15.70 -0.08
N SER A 46 11.04 -16.86 0.58
CA SER A 46 11.22 -18.16 -0.07
C SER A 46 10.23 -18.38 -1.21
N GLU A 47 10.74 -18.82 -2.36
CA GLU A 47 9.92 -19.21 -3.52
C GLU A 47 8.95 -20.34 -3.16
N GLU A 48 9.35 -21.28 -2.31
CA GLU A 48 8.49 -22.37 -1.83
C GLU A 48 7.27 -21.84 -1.06
N LEU A 49 7.49 -20.83 -0.22
CA LEU A 49 6.43 -20.21 0.56
C LEU A 49 5.48 -19.39 -0.34
N LEU A 50 6.03 -18.64 -1.29
CA LEU A 50 5.24 -17.92 -2.29
C LEU A 50 4.41 -18.87 -3.15
N ARG A 51 5.01 -19.97 -3.60
CA ARG A 51 4.34 -21.04 -4.36
C ARG A 51 3.25 -21.73 -3.53
N THR A 52 3.44 -21.88 -2.22
CA THR A 52 2.41 -22.40 -1.31
C THR A 52 1.18 -21.49 -1.29
N PHE A 53 1.38 -20.19 -1.07
CA PHE A 53 0.29 -19.21 -1.14
C PHE A 53 -0.38 -19.20 -2.52
N ALA A 54 0.40 -19.20 -3.58
CA ALA A 54 -0.07 -19.17 -4.96
C ALA A 54 -0.95 -20.39 -5.31
N ASN A 55 -0.53 -21.60 -4.93
CA ASN A 55 -1.32 -22.82 -5.13
C ASN A 55 -2.64 -22.76 -4.36
N ILE A 56 -2.61 -22.37 -3.09
CA ILE A 56 -3.82 -22.27 -2.26
C ILE A 56 -4.82 -21.29 -2.88
N LEU A 57 -4.35 -20.12 -3.31
CA LEU A 57 -5.20 -19.11 -3.95
C LEU A 57 -5.72 -19.58 -5.31
N TRP A 58 -4.89 -20.23 -6.12
CA TRP A 58 -5.31 -20.76 -7.41
C TRP A 58 -6.38 -21.85 -7.27
N SER A 59 -6.26 -22.73 -6.28
CA SER A 59 -7.26 -23.79 -6.02
C SER A 59 -8.54 -23.27 -5.37
N ALA A 60 -8.51 -22.12 -4.70
CA ALA A 60 -9.66 -21.58 -3.97
C ALA A 60 -10.80 -21.13 -4.88
N GLU A 61 -12.05 -21.40 -4.49
CA GLU A 61 -13.23 -20.88 -5.19
C GLU A 61 -13.63 -19.49 -4.68
N ASN A 62 -13.52 -19.26 -3.38
CA ASN A 62 -13.93 -18.03 -2.71
C ASN A 62 -12.71 -17.44 -1.99
N ILE A 63 -12.33 -16.21 -2.36
CA ILE A 63 -11.11 -15.59 -1.85
C ILE A 63 -11.43 -14.20 -1.31
N TYR A 64 -11.08 -14.00 -0.05
CA TYR A 64 -11.23 -12.74 0.64
C TYR A 64 -9.87 -12.21 1.09
N ILE A 65 -9.71 -10.89 1.10
CA ILE A 65 -8.56 -10.22 1.70
C ILE A 65 -9.08 -9.17 2.68
N THR A 66 -8.49 -9.14 3.88
CA THR A 66 -8.97 -8.26 4.96
C THR A 66 -7.84 -7.69 5.80
N ALA A 67 -8.03 -6.44 6.20
CA ALA A 67 -7.08 -5.62 6.96
C ALA A 67 -7.75 -4.32 7.42
N ALA A 68 -7.00 -3.52 8.18
CA ALA A 68 -7.37 -2.15 8.60
C ALA A 68 -6.42 -1.11 8.00
N GLY A 69 -6.90 0.12 7.82
CA GLY A 69 -6.09 1.31 7.52
C GLY A 69 -5.15 1.14 6.32
N THR A 70 -3.87 1.52 6.50
CA THR A 70 -2.84 1.38 5.46
C THR A 70 -2.70 -0.07 4.95
N SER A 71 -2.83 -1.09 5.80
CA SER A 71 -2.80 -2.49 5.35
C SER A 71 -4.03 -2.87 4.52
N PHE A 72 -5.18 -2.22 4.73
CA PHE A 72 -6.33 -2.35 3.85
C PHE A 72 -6.07 -1.73 2.48
N TYR A 73 -5.40 -0.58 2.40
CA TYR A 73 -5.02 -0.01 1.10
C TYR A 73 -3.95 -0.82 0.38
N ALA A 74 -3.00 -1.44 1.10
CA ALA A 74 -2.11 -2.44 0.51
C ALA A 74 -2.90 -3.64 -0.04
N SER A 75 -3.93 -4.08 0.68
CA SER A 75 -4.84 -5.14 0.25
C SER A 75 -5.67 -4.75 -0.98
N LEU A 76 -6.10 -3.49 -1.08
CA LEU A 76 -6.76 -2.97 -2.29
C LEU A 76 -5.83 -3.00 -3.50
N ALA A 77 -4.58 -2.56 -3.36
CA ALA A 77 -3.59 -2.64 -4.44
C ALA A 77 -3.33 -4.11 -4.81
N GLY A 78 -3.06 -4.96 -3.83
CA GLY A 78 -2.80 -6.38 -4.03
C GLY A 78 -3.96 -7.12 -4.68
N LYS A 79 -5.22 -6.79 -4.35
CA LYS A 79 -6.40 -7.32 -5.05
C LYS A 79 -6.29 -7.09 -6.57
N PHE A 80 -5.95 -5.90 -7.04
CA PHE A 80 -5.78 -5.64 -8.48
C PHE A 80 -4.66 -6.48 -9.08
N ILE A 81 -3.51 -6.55 -8.40
CA ILE A 81 -2.31 -7.26 -8.89
C ILE A 81 -2.58 -8.77 -8.96
N VAL A 82 -3.09 -9.36 -7.87
CA VAL A 82 -3.35 -10.80 -7.79
C VAL A 82 -4.48 -11.19 -8.74
N THR A 83 -5.60 -10.45 -8.79
CA THR A 83 -6.72 -10.77 -9.70
C THR A 83 -6.28 -10.79 -11.18
N ARG A 84 -5.34 -9.93 -11.59
CA ARG A 84 -4.80 -9.91 -12.96
C ARG A 84 -4.27 -11.28 -13.39
N PHE A 85 -3.53 -11.96 -12.51
CA PHE A 85 -2.89 -13.23 -12.83
C PHE A 85 -3.64 -14.45 -12.33
N LEU A 86 -4.57 -14.28 -11.37
CA LEU A 86 -5.33 -15.37 -10.75
C LEU A 86 -6.53 -15.82 -11.57
N GLY A 87 -7.13 -14.93 -12.37
CA GLY A 87 -8.32 -15.25 -13.17
C GLY A 87 -9.57 -15.52 -12.33
N LYS A 88 -9.50 -15.25 -11.02
CA LYS A 88 -10.60 -15.25 -10.08
C LYS A 88 -10.62 -13.89 -9.37
N TYR A 89 -11.81 -13.48 -8.99
CA TYR A 89 -12.00 -12.23 -8.25
C TYR A 89 -11.60 -12.43 -6.78
N ILE A 90 -10.90 -11.44 -6.23
CA ILE A 90 -10.62 -11.36 -4.79
C ILE A 90 -11.47 -10.25 -4.20
N GLN A 91 -12.21 -10.56 -3.14
CA GLN A 91 -13.04 -9.58 -2.45
C GLN A 91 -12.25 -8.97 -1.28
N ALA A 92 -12.00 -7.66 -1.35
CA ALA A 92 -11.42 -6.91 -0.25
C ALA A 92 -12.54 -6.42 0.67
N ILE A 93 -12.44 -6.72 1.98
CA ILE A 93 -13.41 -6.33 3.00
C ILE A 93 -12.65 -5.75 4.19
N GLU A 94 -13.05 -4.58 4.66
CA GLU A 94 -12.50 -3.99 5.89
C GLU A 94 -12.73 -4.94 7.07
N CYS A 95 -11.71 -5.15 7.90
CA CYS A 95 -11.77 -6.19 8.93
C CYS A 95 -12.89 -5.99 9.95
N SER A 96 -13.20 -4.74 10.31
CA SER A 96 -14.32 -4.40 11.20
C SER A 96 -15.69 -4.84 10.65
N GLU A 97 -15.85 -4.83 9.32
CA GLU A 97 -17.09 -5.23 8.65
C GLU A 97 -17.11 -6.70 8.25
N PHE A 98 -15.98 -7.40 8.38
CA PHE A 98 -15.80 -8.74 7.81
C PHE A 98 -16.82 -9.75 8.31
N GLN A 99 -16.99 -9.84 9.63
CA GLN A 99 -17.96 -10.72 10.25
C GLN A 99 -19.39 -10.32 9.89
N THR A 100 -19.72 -9.03 9.98
CA THR A 100 -21.07 -8.53 9.71
C THR A 100 -21.48 -8.83 8.27
N GLN A 101 -20.61 -8.52 7.31
CA GLN A 101 -20.84 -8.70 5.88
C GLN A 101 -20.90 -10.17 5.46
N LEU A 102 -20.13 -11.04 6.12
CA LEU A 102 -20.02 -12.46 5.74
C LEU A 102 -20.78 -13.45 6.63
N SER A 103 -21.40 -13.00 7.72
CA SER A 103 -22.15 -13.81 8.71
C SER A 103 -23.01 -14.92 8.11
N ASN A 104 -23.71 -14.63 7.02
CA ASN A 104 -24.62 -15.56 6.33
C ASN A 104 -24.14 -15.96 4.92
N SER A 105 -22.96 -15.51 4.49
CA SER A 105 -22.49 -15.65 3.11
C SER A 105 -21.10 -16.27 2.98
N LEU A 106 -20.33 -16.39 4.07
CA LEU A 106 -19.04 -17.06 4.06
C LEU A 106 -19.20 -18.51 3.59
N LYS A 107 -18.58 -18.82 2.46
CA LYS A 107 -18.65 -20.14 1.85
C LYS A 107 -17.69 -21.10 2.56
N LYS A 108 -18.04 -22.39 2.54
CA LYS A 108 -17.09 -23.46 2.90
C LYS A 108 -15.88 -23.41 1.97
N ASP A 109 -14.73 -23.88 2.47
CA ASP A 109 -13.49 -23.95 1.68
C ASP A 109 -12.99 -22.60 1.15
N SER A 110 -13.43 -21.49 1.77
CA SER A 110 -12.94 -20.14 1.46
C SER A 110 -11.48 -19.96 1.90
N VAL A 111 -10.72 -19.18 1.13
CA VAL A 111 -9.39 -18.72 1.52
C VAL A 111 -9.47 -17.26 1.93
N ILE A 112 -8.91 -16.92 3.09
CA ILE A 112 -8.86 -15.56 3.61
C ILE A 112 -7.41 -15.15 3.78
N ILE A 113 -7.04 -14.03 3.17
CA ILE A 113 -5.74 -13.38 3.35
C ILE A 113 -5.91 -12.27 4.39
N ALA A 114 -5.26 -12.41 5.55
CA ALA A 114 -5.15 -11.33 6.54
C ALA A 114 -3.86 -10.55 6.31
N VAL A 115 -3.96 -9.23 6.22
CA VAL A 115 -2.78 -8.35 6.11
C VAL A 115 -2.72 -7.43 7.32
N SER A 116 -1.63 -7.49 8.09
CA SER A 116 -1.43 -6.62 9.25
C SER A 116 0.04 -6.47 9.57
N GLN A 117 0.51 -5.22 9.68
CA GLN A 117 1.89 -4.93 10.07
C GLN A 117 2.24 -5.59 11.41
N SER A 118 1.44 -5.34 12.45
CA SER A 118 1.70 -5.81 13.81
C SER A 118 1.27 -7.25 14.04
N GLY A 119 0.28 -7.74 13.29
CA GLY A 119 -0.39 -9.01 13.56
C GLY A 119 -1.24 -9.02 14.83
N GLU A 120 -1.48 -7.85 15.42
CA GLU A 120 -2.20 -7.65 16.69
C GLU A 120 -3.39 -6.68 16.55
N THR A 121 -3.68 -6.18 15.34
CA THR A 121 -4.86 -5.31 15.10
C THR A 121 -6.13 -6.03 15.51
N ILE A 122 -6.86 -5.51 16.50
CA ILE A 122 -7.96 -6.23 17.16
C ILE A 122 -9.05 -6.67 16.19
N ASP A 123 -9.52 -5.77 15.32
CA ASP A 123 -10.56 -6.09 14.32
C ASP A 123 -10.10 -7.17 13.34
N THR A 124 -8.84 -7.13 12.90
CA THR A 124 -8.27 -8.17 12.01
C THR A 124 -8.18 -9.51 12.75
N VAL A 125 -7.76 -9.49 14.01
CA VAL A 125 -7.71 -10.70 14.85
C VAL A 125 -9.10 -11.27 15.07
N GLU A 126 -10.10 -10.44 15.37
CA GLU A 126 -11.49 -10.85 15.57
C GLU A 126 -12.11 -11.41 14.29
N ALA A 127 -11.92 -10.76 13.14
CA ALA A 127 -12.36 -11.25 11.84
C ALA A 127 -11.80 -12.65 11.55
N ILE A 128 -10.51 -12.86 11.83
CA ILE A 128 -9.85 -14.16 11.58
C ILE A 128 -10.26 -15.23 12.59
N ARG A 129 -10.41 -14.87 13.88
CA ARG A 129 -10.93 -15.78 14.90
C ARG A 129 -12.34 -16.23 14.59
N TRP A 130 -13.20 -15.30 14.16
CA TRP A 130 -14.56 -15.58 13.73
C TRP A 130 -14.55 -16.51 12.51
N ALA A 131 -13.76 -16.19 11.47
CA ALA A 131 -13.69 -17.02 10.27
C ALA A 131 -13.17 -18.43 10.54
N ARG A 132 -12.26 -18.60 11.51
CA ARG A 132 -11.76 -19.92 11.95
C ARG A 132 -12.82 -20.81 12.60
N SER A 133 -13.93 -20.25 13.06
CA SER A 133 -15.06 -21.06 13.56
C SER A 133 -15.78 -21.82 12.44
N TYR A 134 -15.54 -21.47 11.16
CA TYR A 134 -16.14 -22.12 10.00
C TYR A 134 -15.29 -23.30 9.52
N LYS A 135 -15.96 -24.38 9.10
CA LYS A 135 -15.30 -25.59 8.61
C LYS A 135 -14.54 -25.33 7.30
N ASN A 136 -13.32 -25.83 7.23
CA ASN A 136 -12.41 -25.80 6.08
C ASN A 136 -12.03 -24.41 5.55
N VAL A 137 -12.24 -23.35 6.32
CA VAL A 137 -11.71 -22.03 5.95
C VAL A 137 -10.19 -22.02 6.14
N LYS A 138 -9.47 -21.64 5.09
CA LYS A 138 -8.01 -21.55 5.11
C LYS A 138 -7.57 -20.10 5.28
N ILE A 139 -6.70 -19.87 6.25
CA ILE A 139 -6.21 -18.55 6.64
C ILE A 139 -4.75 -18.40 6.21
N LEU A 140 -4.50 -17.42 5.35
CA LEU A 140 -3.18 -16.98 4.95
C LEU A 140 -2.90 -15.63 5.60
N THR A 141 -1.69 -15.41 6.11
CA THR A 141 -1.35 -14.13 6.76
C THR A 141 -0.08 -13.53 6.21
N ILE A 142 -0.13 -12.23 5.94
CA ILE A 142 1.03 -11.41 5.61
C ILE A 142 1.21 -10.42 6.77
N THR A 143 2.34 -10.53 7.46
CA THR A 143 2.65 -9.69 8.62
C THR A 143 4.12 -9.28 8.66
N ASN A 144 4.48 -8.34 9.52
CA ASN A 144 5.89 -7.98 9.74
C ASN A 144 6.42 -8.51 11.08
N VAL A 145 5.56 -9.05 11.95
CA VAL A 145 5.93 -9.50 13.29
C VAL A 145 5.76 -11.02 13.42
N VAL A 146 6.88 -11.69 13.69
CA VAL A 146 6.94 -13.12 14.01
C VAL A 146 6.23 -13.38 15.35
N GLY A 147 5.45 -14.46 15.44
CA GLY A 147 4.83 -14.87 16.71
C GLY A 147 3.65 -14.01 17.18
N SER A 148 3.15 -13.09 16.36
CA SER A 148 1.95 -12.29 16.64
C SER A 148 0.67 -13.13 16.74
N THR A 149 -0.41 -12.57 17.27
CA THR A 149 -1.70 -13.25 17.41
C THR A 149 -2.22 -13.80 16.10
N LEU A 150 -2.16 -13.03 15.02
CA LEU A 150 -2.57 -13.53 13.71
C LEU A 150 -1.78 -14.77 13.30
N THR A 151 -0.46 -14.80 13.51
CA THR A 151 0.37 -15.95 13.12
C THR A 151 -0.09 -17.26 13.76
N ARG A 152 -0.63 -17.21 14.99
CA ARG A 152 -1.16 -18.37 15.71
C ARG A 152 -2.49 -18.88 15.13
N TYR A 153 -3.25 -18.02 14.47
CA TYR A 153 -4.52 -18.37 13.83
C TYR A 153 -4.37 -18.67 12.33
N SER A 154 -3.18 -18.57 11.74
CA SER A 154 -2.96 -18.79 10.30
C SER A 154 -2.58 -20.23 9.97
N ASP A 155 -2.91 -20.71 8.77
CA ASP A 155 -2.38 -21.96 8.22
C ASP A 155 -1.01 -21.75 7.58
N HIS A 156 -0.82 -20.61 6.93
CA HIS A 156 0.48 -20.20 6.38
C HIS A 156 0.71 -18.71 6.62
N VAL A 157 1.96 -18.35 6.88
CA VAL A 157 2.37 -17.00 7.22
C VAL A 157 3.54 -16.60 6.32
N ILE A 158 3.46 -15.41 5.74
CA ILE A 158 4.60 -14.69 5.19
C ILE A 158 4.93 -13.53 6.11
N VAL A 159 6.21 -13.47 6.51
CA VAL A 159 6.77 -12.31 7.19
C VAL A 159 7.45 -11.42 6.16
N THR A 160 7.05 -10.15 6.09
CA THR A 160 7.55 -9.22 5.06
C THR A 160 9.02 -8.85 5.25
N GLN A 161 9.57 -8.97 6.46
CA GLN A 161 10.97 -8.65 6.76
C GLN A 161 11.32 -7.17 6.50
N ALA A 162 10.37 -6.25 6.76
CA ALA A 162 10.61 -4.81 6.63
C ALA A 162 11.48 -4.23 7.76
N GLY A 163 11.81 -5.04 8.77
CA GLY A 163 12.39 -4.58 10.03
C GLY A 163 11.37 -3.86 10.92
N PRO A 164 11.75 -3.43 12.14
CA PRO A 164 10.85 -2.72 13.04
C PRO A 164 10.38 -1.40 12.42
N GLU A 165 9.10 -1.08 12.59
CA GLU A 165 8.51 0.19 12.16
C GLU A 165 7.95 0.88 13.41
N ILE A 166 8.63 1.95 13.83
CA ILE A 166 8.42 2.70 15.06
C ILE A 166 7.48 3.89 14.82
N GLY A 167 7.62 4.58 13.68
CA GLY A 167 6.78 5.73 13.33
C GLY A 167 5.30 5.34 13.29
N VAL A 168 4.40 6.15 13.87
CA VAL A 168 2.97 5.79 13.99
C VAL A 168 2.34 5.55 12.61
N ALA A 169 2.56 6.47 11.67
CA ALA A 169 2.11 6.29 10.29
C ALA A 169 2.95 5.22 9.58
N ALA A 170 2.30 4.16 9.09
CA ALA A 170 2.96 3.12 8.31
C ALA A 170 3.56 3.66 7.01
N THR A 171 4.77 3.19 6.65
CA THR A 171 5.53 3.57 5.45
C THR A 171 6.06 2.31 4.74
N LYS A 172 7.25 1.83 5.12
CA LYS A 172 7.90 0.63 4.54
C LYS A 172 7.05 -0.63 4.66
N THR A 173 6.17 -0.72 5.66
CA THR A 173 5.30 -1.89 5.80
C THR A 173 4.18 -1.91 4.75
N TYR A 174 3.73 -0.76 4.24
CA TYR A 174 2.82 -0.70 3.10
C TYR A 174 3.49 -1.24 1.83
N THR A 175 4.67 -0.72 1.48
CA THR A 175 5.34 -1.12 0.23
C THR A 175 5.77 -2.58 0.23
N THR A 176 6.22 -3.11 1.37
CA THR A 176 6.54 -4.53 1.52
C THR A 176 5.31 -5.45 1.53
N GLN A 177 4.15 -5.00 2.03
CA GLN A 177 2.88 -5.73 1.92
C GLN A 177 2.42 -5.83 0.46
N VAL A 178 2.45 -4.72 -0.28
CA VAL A 178 2.11 -4.71 -1.72
C VAL A 178 3.11 -5.58 -2.51
N LEU A 179 4.41 -5.48 -2.23
CA LEU A 179 5.43 -6.33 -2.83
C LEU A 179 5.15 -7.82 -2.60
N THR A 180 4.81 -8.20 -1.38
CA THR A 180 4.51 -9.61 -1.05
C THR A 180 3.33 -10.12 -1.87
N LEU A 181 2.25 -9.34 -1.99
CA LEU A 181 1.10 -9.68 -2.82
C LEU A 181 1.47 -9.75 -4.31
N ALA A 182 2.38 -8.89 -4.78
CA ALA A 182 2.90 -8.95 -6.14
C ALA A 182 3.73 -10.21 -6.41
N LEU A 183 4.60 -10.61 -5.48
CA LEU A 183 5.39 -11.84 -5.59
C LEU A 183 4.48 -13.08 -5.67
N ILE A 184 3.46 -13.16 -4.82
CA ILE A 184 2.44 -14.22 -4.88
C ILE A 184 1.74 -14.22 -6.24
N ALA A 185 1.40 -13.04 -6.78
CA ALA A 185 0.73 -12.92 -8.06
C ALA A 185 1.59 -13.42 -9.24
N LEU A 186 2.90 -13.19 -9.21
CA LEU A 186 3.82 -13.71 -10.22
C LEU A 186 3.97 -15.23 -10.14
N GLU A 187 4.00 -15.80 -8.93
CA GLU A 187 3.95 -17.26 -8.77
C GLU A 187 2.64 -17.85 -9.29
N ILE A 188 1.50 -17.18 -9.07
CA ILE A 188 0.22 -17.58 -9.69
C ILE A 188 0.32 -17.52 -11.22
N ALA A 189 0.96 -16.48 -11.77
CA ALA A 189 1.13 -16.33 -13.22
C ALA A 189 1.90 -17.53 -13.82
N LYS A 190 3.00 -17.95 -13.17
CA LYS A 190 3.79 -19.12 -13.54
C LYS A 190 2.98 -20.41 -13.44
N LEU A 191 2.29 -20.63 -12.31
CA LEU A 191 1.48 -21.83 -12.07
C LEU A 191 0.38 -21.99 -13.11
N ARG A 192 -0.30 -20.89 -13.46
CA ARG A 192 -1.42 -20.88 -14.41
C ARG A 192 -1.00 -20.80 -15.87
N LYS A 193 0.27 -20.48 -16.16
CA LYS A 193 0.78 -20.24 -17.53
C LYS A 193 -0.07 -19.25 -18.31
N VAL A 194 -0.49 -18.16 -17.65
CA VAL A 194 -1.39 -17.13 -18.24
C VAL A 194 -0.67 -16.18 -19.18
N GLU A 195 0.66 -16.16 -19.10
CA GLU A 195 1.57 -15.37 -19.92
C GLU A 195 2.74 -16.27 -20.33
N LEU A 196 3.47 -15.86 -21.37
CA LEU A 196 4.74 -16.51 -21.71
C LEU A 196 5.76 -16.29 -20.58
N GLU A 197 6.66 -17.25 -20.36
CA GLU A 197 7.70 -17.15 -19.33
C GLU A 197 8.55 -15.87 -19.51
N SER A 198 8.87 -15.51 -20.74
CA SER A 198 9.60 -14.29 -21.08
C SER A 198 8.84 -12.98 -20.79
N GLU A 199 7.51 -13.02 -20.68
CA GLU A 199 6.71 -11.89 -20.22
C GLU A 199 6.69 -11.81 -18.70
N ILE A 200 6.61 -12.95 -18.01
CA ILE A 200 6.69 -13.03 -16.54
C ILE A 200 8.05 -12.52 -16.05
N GLU A 201 9.15 -12.92 -16.71
CA GLU A 201 10.51 -12.46 -16.40
C GLU A 201 10.62 -10.92 -16.44
N LYS A 202 9.94 -10.26 -17.38
CA LYS A 202 9.93 -8.79 -17.45
C LYS A 202 9.22 -8.15 -16.25
N TYR A 203 8.14 -8.76 -15.74
CA TYR A 203 7.52 -8.31 -14.49
C TYR A 203 8.44 -8.55 -13.30
N GLU A 204 9.15 -9.68 -13.23
CA GLU A 204 10.10 -9.94 -12.15
C GLU A 204 11.26 -8.95 -12.15
N ILE A 205 11.83 -8.64 -13.33
CA ILE A 205 12.86 -7.61 -13.49
C ILE A 205 12.34 -6.25 -13.03
N ALA A 206 11.12 -5.87 -13.43
CA ALA A 206 10.50 -4.62 -13.01
C ALA A 206 10.26 -4.56 -11.50
N LEU A 207 9.84 -5.67 -10.88
CA LEU A 207 9.62 -5.73 -9.44
C LEU A 207 10.95 -5.64 -8.66
N ARG A 208 12.00 -6.32 -9.14
CA ARG A 208 13.35 -6.28 -8.57
C ARG A 208 14.04 -4.92 -8.75
N SER A 209 13.62 -4.09 -9.71
CA SER A 209 14.15 -2.74 -9.92
C SER A 209 13.53 -1.68 -9.00
N THR A 210 12.41 -1.99 -8.34
CA THR A 210 11.70 -1.04 -7.47
C THR A 210 12.55 -0.40 -6.36
N PRO A 211 13.49 -1.10 -5.68
CA PRO A 211 14.38 -0.45 -4.71
C PRO A 211 15.21 0.67 -5.33
N GLN A 212 15.78 0.42 -6.52
CA GLN A 212 16.65 1.39 -7.19
C GLN A 212 15.85 2.61 -7.66
N ILE A 213 14.62 2.40 -8.13
CA ILE A 213 13.71 3.50 -8.52
C ILE A 213 13.44 4.40 -7.31
N ILE A 214 13.16 3.81 -6.14
CA ILE A 214 12.88 4.56 -4.92
C ILE A 214 14.14 5.28 -4.41
N GLU A 215 15.31 4.64 -4.40
CA GLU A 215 16.58 5.28 -4.04
C GLU A 215 16.88 6.49 -4.92
N ASN A 216 16.74 6.33 -6.24
CA ASN A 216 16.94 7.41 -7.19
C ASN A 216 15.93 8.55 -6.98
N PHE A 217 14.67 8.22 -6.64
CA PHE A 217 13.67 9.21 -6.34
C PHE A 217 14.02 10.00 -5.07
N LEU A 218 14.29 9.31 -3.96
CA LEU A 218 14.62 9.90 -2.65
C LEU A 218 15.89 10.76 -2.71
N LYS A 219 16.87 10.38 -3.52
CA LYS A 219 18.12 11.14 -3.68
C LYS A 219 17.90 12.50 -4.36
N ASN A 220 16.99 12.57 -5.34
CA ASN A 220 16.96 13.68 -6.29
C ASN A 220 15.72 14.59 -6.16
N ASN A 221 14.69 14.21 -5.39
CA ASN A 221 13.39 14.89 -5.43
C ASN A 221 12.99 15.59 -4.12
N ILE A 222 13.84 15.60 -3.08
CA ILE A 222 13.48 16.18 -1.78
C ILE A 222 13.14 17.67 -1.87
N ASP A 223 14.00 18.46 -2.53
CA ASP A 223 13.79 19.90 -2.66
C ASP A 223 12.57 20.21 -3.51
N LEU A 224 12.29 19.39 -4.54
CA LEU A 224 11.06 19.49 -5.32
C LEU A 224 9.82 19.28 -4.43
N ILE A 225 9.81 18.24 -3.59
CA ILE A 225 8.68 17.97 -2.69
C ILE A 225 8.48 19.14 -1.71
N LYS A 226 9.55 19.65 -1.09
CA LYS A 226 9.47 20.82 -0.20
C LYS A 226 8.88 22.04 -0.92
N ASN A 227 9.39 22.36 -2.11
CA ASN A 227 8.88 23.46 -2.94
C ASN A 227 7.39 23.27 -3.26
N ILE A 228 6.95 22.05 -3.58
CA ILE A 228 5.52 21.78 -3.83
C ILE A 228 4.70 22.07 -2.57
N VAL A 229 5.13 21.58 -1.40
CA VAL A 229 4.47 21.82 -0.11
C VAL A 229 4.37 23.30 0.20
N ASP A 230 5.41 24.09 -0.06
CA ASP A 230 5.41 25.55 0.17
C ASP A 230 4.38 26.27 -0.71
N THR A 231 4.04 25.71 -1.87
CA THR A 231 2.98 26.25 -2.74
C THR A 231 1.57 25.78 -2.39
N LEU A 232 1.43 24.88 -1.42
CA LEU A 232 0.14 24.41 -0.90
C LEU A 232 -0.26 25.27 0.30
N GLU A 233 -1.36 26.02 0.15
CA GLU A 233 -1.89 26.79 1.27
C GLU A 233 -2.28 25.88 2.43
N LYS A 234 -1.83 26.24 3.63
CA LYS A 234 -2.05 25.45 4.86
C LYS A 234 -3.53 25.15 5.14
N SER A 235 -4.45 26.04 4.74
CA SER A 235 -5.88 25.94 5.03
C SER A 235 -6.72 25.28 3.93
N LYS A 236 -6.14 24.86 2.80
CA LYS A 236 -6.91 24.28 1.70
C LYS A 236 -7.03 22.76 1.84
N ASN A 237 -8.26 22.25 1.72
CA ASN A 237 -8.50 20.85 1.39
C ASN A 237 -8.03 20.57 -0.04
N PHE A 238 -7.68 19.33 -0.35
CA PHE A 238 -7.33 18.91 -1.70
C PHE A 238 -7.68 17.44 -1.95
N PHE A 239 -7.72 17.07 -3.23
CA PHE A 239 -7.99 15.70 -3.64
C PHE A 239 -6.71 14.95 -4.00
N PHE A 240 -6.70 13.65 -3.71
CA PHE A 240 -5.85 12.68 -4.39
C PHE A 240 -6.73 11.90 -5.35
N LEU A 241 -6.54 12.09 -6.66
CA LEU A 241 -7.37 11.48 -7.68
C LEU A 241 -6.57 10.48 -8.50
N ALA A 242 -7.16 9.30 -8.71
CA ALA A 242 -6.55 8.26 -9.52
C ALA A 242 -7.60 7.36 -10.18
N ARG A 243 -7.14 6.45 -11.04
CA ARG A 243 -7.96 5.36 -11.61
C ARG A 243 -7.24 4.03 -11.46
N GLY A 244 -7.98 2.95 -11.69
CA GLY A 244 -7.43 1.59 -11.64
C GLY A 244 -6.79 1.26 -10.29
N ILE A 245 -5.66 0.57 -10.34
CA ILE A 245 -4.88 0.18 -9.17
C ILE A 245 -4.41 1.38 -8.35
N SER A 246 -4.13 2.52 -8.99
CA SER A 246 -3.64 3.73 -8.34
C SER A 246 -4.67 4.40 -7.43
N ILE A 247 -5.95 3.96 -7.42
CA ILE A 247 -6.92 4.38 -6.40
C ILE A 247 -6.45 3.96 -5.00
N ALA A 248 -5.81 2.79 -4.87
CA ALA A 248 -5.22 2.36 -3.60
C ALA A 248 -4.11 3.33 -3.16
N THR A 249 -3.23 3.72 -4.08
CA THR A 249 -2.16 4.72 -3.86
C THR A 249 -2.73 6.09 -3.46
N ALA A 250 -3.80 6.55 -4.13
CA ALA A 250 -4.46 7.80 -3.79
C ALA A 250 -5.05 7.79 -2.37
N LYS A 251 -5.68 6.67 -1.99
CA LYS A 251 -6.24 6.46 -0.65
C LYS A 251 -5.15 6.41 0.42
N GLU A 252 -4.05 5.72 0.15
CA GLU A 252 -2.90 5.67 1.05
C GLU A 252 -2.25 7.05 1.23
N GLY A 253 -1.94 7.77 0.15
CA GLY A 253 -1.39 9.12 0.24
C GLY A 253 -2.32 10.08 0.99
N GLY A 254 -3.63 10.01 0.73
CA GLY A 254 -4.61 10.79 1.47
C GLY A 254 -4.69 10.43 2.95
N LEU A 255 -4.51 9.16 3.31
CA LEU A 255 -4.43 8.72 4.70
C LEU A 255 -3.16 9.24 5.39
N LYS A 256 -1.99 9.15 4.76
CA LYS A 256 -0.73 9.68 5.34
C LYS A 256 -0.87 11.15 5.70
N LEU A 257 -1.40 11.97 4.79
CA LEU A 257 -1.57 13.39 5.09
C LEU A 257 -2.62 13.65 6.17
N LYS A 258 -3.71 12.86 6.23
CA LYS A 258 -4.66 12.95 7.34
C LYS A 258 -4.01 12.65 8.69
N GLU A 259 -3.21 11.58 8.75
CA GLU A 259 -2.55 11.14 9.97
C GLU A 259 -1.52 12.16 10.47
N VAL A 260 -0.58 12.59 9.63
CA VAL A 260 0.57 13.38 10.11
C VAL A 260 0.41 14.89 9.92
N ALA A 261 -0.40 15.35 8.97
CA ALA A 261 -0.59 16.78 8.70
C ALA A 261 -1.94 17.31 9.20
N CYS A 262 -2.82 16.47 9.76
CA CYS A 262 -4.14 16.85 10.28
C CYS A 262 -4.97 17.66 9.26
N ARG A 263 -4.97 17.24 7.98
CA ARG A 263 -5.74 17.87 6.90
C ARG A 263 -6.80 16.92 6.39
N PHE A 264 -8.01 17.42 6.15
CA PHE A 264 -9.05 16.60 5.54
C PHE A 264 -8.75 16.41 4.05
N ILE A 265 -8.37 15.19 3.71
CA ILE A 265 -7.98 14.81 2.36
C ILE A 265 -8.64 13.47 2.04
N GLU A 266 -9.16 13.38 0.82
CA GLU A 266 -9.78 12.18 0.33
C GLU A 266 -9.03 11.65 -0.90
N GLY A 267 -8.60 10.39 -0.81
CA GLY A 267 -8.18 9.59 -1.95
C GLY A 267 -9.41 9.01 -2.66
N TYR A 268 -9.61 9.41 -3.90
CA TYR A 268 -10.86 9.19 -4.62
C TYR A 268 -10.64 8.75 -6.06
N SER A 269 -11.65 8.05 -6.61
CA SER A 269 -11.65 7.73 -8.05
C SER A 269 -11.85 9.02 -8.84
N ALA A 270 -10.92 9.35 -9.74
CA ALA A 270 -11.03 10.51 -10.62
C ALA A 270 -12.33 10.47 -11.44
N ALA A 271 -12.78 9.26 -11.82
CA ALA A 271 -14.04 9.09 -12.54
C ALA A 271 -15.28 9.27 -11.66
N HIS A 272 -15.21 8.98 -10.35
CA HIS A 272 -16.33 9.25 -9.45
C HIS A 272 -16.35 10.70 -8.98
N ALA A 273 -15.21 11.37 -8.98
CA ALA A 273 -15.10 12.74 -8.49
C ALA A 273 -16.02 13.71 -9.26
N LYS A 274 -16.28 13.46 -10.55
CA LYS A 274 -17.25 14.24 -11.35
C LYS A 274 -18.71 14.10 -10.90
N HIS A 275 -19.06 13.10 -10.11
CA HIS A 275 -20.43 12.81 -9.67
C HIS A 275 -20.81 13.47 -8.34
N GLY A 276 -20.14 14.56 -7.97
CA GLY A 276 -20.43 15.31 -6.74
C GLY A 276 -19.20 16.04 -6.20
N PRO A 277 -18.09 15.34 -5.88
CA PRO A 277 -16.89 15.95 -5.30
C PRO A 277 -16.28 17.09 -6.12
N ILE A 278 -16.45 17.08 -7.45
CA ILE A 278 -15.98 18.14 -8.36
C ILE A 278 -16.59 19.51 -8.03
N SER A 279 -17.73 19.57 -7.33
CA SER A 279 -18.33 20.81 -6.84
C SER A 279 -17.44 21.58 -5.86
N LEU A 280 -16.47 20.91 -5.23
CA LEU A 280 -15.50 21.57 -4.37
C LEU A 280 -14.44 22.34 -5.17
N VAL A 281 -14.31 22.12 -6.48
CA VAL A 281 -13.24 22.74 -7.28
C VAL A 281 -13.57 24.20 -7.54
N ARG A 282 -12.60 25.06 -7.22
CA ARG A 282 -12.58 26.50 -7.49
C ARG A 282 -11.17 26.89 -7.91
N GLU A 283 -10.99 28.12 -8.37
CA GLU A 283 -9.69 28.64 -8.81
C GLU A 283 -8.60 28.39 -7.76
N GLY A 284 -7.52 27.73 -8.19
CA GLY A 284 -6.39 27.34 -7.34
C GLY A 284 -6.65 26.19 -6.37
N PHE A 285 -7.75 25.44 -6.50
CA PHE A 285 -8.00 24.25 -5.66
C PHE A 285 -6.98 23.14 -5.97
N PRO A 286 -6.17 22.68 -5.01
CA PRO A 286 -5.11 21.73 -5.30
C PRO A 286 -5.68 20.33 -5.57
N ILE A 287 -5.17 19.68 -6.60
CA ILE A 287 -5.55 18.32 -6.96
C ILE A 287 -4.30 17.55 -7.33
N ILE A 288 -4.04 16.46 -6.61
CA ILE A 288 -2.92 15.58 -6.84
C ILE A 288 -3.41 14.38 -7.65
N PHE A 289 -3.00 14.27 -8.90
CA PHE A 289 -3.28 13.12 -9.75
C PHE A 289 -2.17 12.07 -9.63
N ILE A 290 -2.53 10.82 -9.39
CA ILE A 290 -1.61 9.67 -9.45
C ILE A 290 -1.82 9.01 -10.81
N ALA A 291 -0.84 9.15 -11.70
CA ALA A 291 -1.03 8.88 -13.13
C ALA A 291 0.14 8.11 -13.77
N PRO A 292 0.39 6.85 -13.38
CA PRO A 292 1.21 5.97 -14.21
C PRO A 292 0.51 5.74 -15.57
N PRO A 293 1.26 5.51 -16.67
CA PRO A 293 0.68 5.25 -18.00
C PRO A 293 0.13 3.82 -18.12
N ASP A 294 -0.90 3.51 -17.34
CA ASP A 294 -1.60 2.23 -17.30
C ASP A 294 -2.79 2.16 -18.29
N GLU A 295 -3.58 1.08 -18.24
CA GLU A 295 -4.76 0.89 -19.10
C GLU A 295 -5.87 1.94 -18.91
N THR A 296 -5.81 2.74 -17.84
CA THR A 296 -6.79 3.78 -17.53
C THR A 296 -6.30 5.19 -17.91
N TYR A 297 -5.03 5.33 -18.31
CA TYR A 297 -4.34 6.59 -18.55
C TYR A 297 -5.08 7.56 -19.49
N GLN A 298 -5.57 7.07 -20.64
CA GLN A 298 -6.31 7.91 -21.60
C GLN A 298 -7.57 8.55 -20.99
N ARG A 299 -8.25 7.81 -20.10
CA ARG A 299 -9.43 8.32 -19.41
C ARG A 299 -9.04 9.28 -18.28
N LEU A 300 -7.90 9.04 -17.64
CA LEU A 300 -7.34 9.91 -16.62
C LEU A 300 -6.93 11.27 -17.18
N ILE A 301 -6.35 11.33 -18.39
CA ILE A 301 -6.08 12.60 -19.11
C ILE A 301 -7.37 13.42 -19.24
N GLY A 302 -8.49 12.78 -19.63
CA GLY A 302 -9.80 13.42 -19.67
C GLY A 302 -10.22 14.03 -18.33
N ASN A 303 -9.98 13.31 -17.23
CA ASN A 303 -10.25 13.85 -15.89
C ASN A 303 -9.32 15.02 -15.54
N VAL A 304 -8.03 14.95 -15.85
CA VAL A 304 -7.09 16.06 -15.61
C VAL A 304 -7.55 17.34 -16.33
N MET A 305 -7.90 17.23 -17.61
CA MET A 305 -8.42 18.37 -18.39
C MET A 305 -9.72 18.92 -17.80
N GLU A 306 -10.63 18.05 -17.37
CA GLU A 306 -11.92 18.43 -16.79
C GLU A 306 -11.77 19.25 -15.49
N PHE A 307 -10.87 18.81 -14.61
CA PHE A 307 -10.57 19.50 -13.36
C PHE A 307 -9.79 20.80 -13.59
N LYS A 308 -8.84 20.81 -14.53
CA LYS A 308 -8.11 22.03 -14.91
C LYS A 308 -9.03 23.11 -15.48
N ALA A 309 -9.96 22.72 -16.35
CA ALA A 309 -10.94 23.65 -16.94
C ALA A 309 -11.89 24.31 -15.91
N ARG A 310 -11.91 23.83 -14.66
CA ARG A 310 -12.71 24.37 -13.55
C ARG A 310 -11.86 25.13 -12.52
N GLY A 311 -10.63 25.47 -12.88
CA GLY A 311 -9.72 26.22 -12.01
C GLY A 311 -8.92 25.36 -11.02
N GLY A 312 -8.93 24.03 -11.18
CA GLY A 312 -8.10 23.15 -10.36
C GLY A 312 -6.61 23.39 -10.62
N LYS A 313 -5.83 23.56 -9.54
CA LYS A 313 -4.36 23.56 -9.57
C LYS A 313 -3.87 22.12 -9.61
N ILE A 314 -3.37 21.70 -10.77
CA ILE A 314 -3.03 20.32 -11.08
C ILE A 314 -1.58 20.03 -10.67
N ILE A 315 -1.43 19.08 -9.75
CA ILE A 315 -0.15 18.49 -9.38
C ILE A 315 -0.21 17.03 -9.81
N SER A 316 0.74 16.55 -10.61
CA SER A 316 0.67 15.17 -11.09
C SER A 316 1.90 14.35 -10.71
N LEU A 317 1.65 13.20 -10.09
CA LEU A 317 2.62 12.13 -9.93
C LEU A 317 2.61 11.28 -11.21
N ILE A 318 3.70 11.32 -11.95
CA ILE A 318 3.84 10.69 -13.27
C ILE A 318 5.16 9.96 -13.39
N VAL A 319 5.31 9.11 -14.40
CA VAL A 319 6.63 8.59 -14.77
C VAL A 319 7.43 9.68 -15.49
N GLU A 320 8.76 9.65 -15.40
CA GLU A 320 9.63 10.68 -15.99
C GLU A 320 9.45 10.87 -17.50
N SER A 321 9.12 9.80 -18.23
CA SER A 321 8.90 9.83 -19.67
C SER A 321 7.55 10.43 -20.10
N ASP A 322 6.65 10.72 -19.15
CA ASP A 322 5.32 11.26 -19.45
C ASP A 322 5.41 12.73 -19.87
N LYS A 323 4.96 13.02 -21.09
CA LYS A 323 4.87 14.37 -21.63
C LYS A 323 3.45 14.93 -21.57
N THR A 324 2.45 14.10 -21.83
CA THR A 324 1.06 14.54 -22.01
C THR A 324 0.46 15.09 -20.72
N ILE A 325 0.51 14.35 -19.61
CA ILE A 325 0.02 14.88 -18.33
C ILE A 325 0.98 15.93 -17.79
N SER A 326 2.28 15.84 -18.10
CA SER A 326 3.25 16.87 -17.73
C SER A 326 2.87 18.25 -18.28
N GLU A 327 2.45 18.35 -19.54
CA GLU A 327 2.02 19.61 -20.17
C GLU A 327 0.69 20.13 -19.62
N LEU A 328 -0.18 19.23 -19.18
CA LEU A 328 -1.46 19.57 -18.58
C LEU A 328 -1.34 20.00 -17.11
N SER A 329 -0.23 19.68 -16.43
CA SER A 329 -0.07 19.92 -15.00
C SER A 329 0.61 21.25 -14.71
N ASP A 330 0.26 21.87 -13.58
CA ASP A 330 0.94 23.08 -13.12
C ASP A 330 2.25 22.72 -12.40
N LEU A 331 2.27 21.57 -11.72
CA LEU A 331 3.47 20.98 -11.11
C LEU A 331 3.49 19.46 -11.39
N THR A 332 4.69 18.89 -11.49
CA THR A 332 4.86 17.44 -11.68
C THR A 332 5.88 16.88 -10.69
N ILE A 333 5.61 15.67 -10.21
CA ILE A 333 6.57 14.85 -9.48
C ILE A 333 6.84 13.64 -10.36
N LYS A 334 8.08 13.53 -10.86
CA LYS A 334 8.48 12.53 -11.84
C LYS A 334 9.15 11.36 -11.16
N ILE A 335 8.53 10.19 -11.26
CA ILE A 335 9.07 8.92 -10.76
C ILE A 335 10.05 8.36 -11.81
N PRO A 336 11.31 8.07 -11.45
CA PRO A 336 12.36 7.65 -12.38
C PRO A 336 12.22 6.16 -12.73
N GLN A 337 11.09 5.79 -13.33
CA GLN A 337 10.82 4.43 -13.80
C GLN A 337 10.40 4.41 -15.27
N PRO A 338 10.59 3.28 -15.98
CA PRO A 338 10.03 3.07 -17.30
C PRO A 338 8.49 3.16 -17.30
N GLY A 339 7.92 3.86 -18.29
CA GLY A 339 6.47 3.98 -18.48
C GLY A 339 5.79 2.76 -19.14
N ASN A 340 6.23 1.53 -18.86
CA ASN A 340 5.70 0.32 -19.50
C ASN A 340 4.81 -0.51 -18.57
N LYS A 341 4.01 -1.43 -19.15
CA LYS A 341 3.06 -2.27 -18.40
C LYS A 341 3.69 -3.06 -17.24
N TYR A 342 4.96 -3.44 -17.36
CA TYR A 342 5.66 -4.24 -16.35
C TYR A 342 5.97 -3.43 -15.08
N HIS A 343 6.29 -2.15 -15.22
CA HIS A 343 6.55 -1.26 -14.07
C HIS A 343 5.26 -0.63 -13.55
N ASN A 344 4.32 -0.28 -14.44
CA ASN A 344 3.11 0.45 -14.06
C ASN A 344 2.19 -0.34 -13.12
N ILE A 345 2.13 -1.67 -13.24
CA ILE A 345 1.39 -2.53 -12.30
C ILE A 345 1.94 -2.46 -10.87
N PHE A 346 3.22 -2.14 -10.70
CA PHE A 346 3.88 -1.98 -9.41
C PHE A 346 3.99 -0.52 -8.97
N SER A 347 3.29 0.40 -9.66
CA SER A 347 3.22 1.81 -9.26
C SER A 347 2.78 2.04 -7.81
N PRO A 348 1.93 1.22 -7.16
CA PRO A 348 1.66 1.44 -5.74
C PRO A 348 2.90 1.32 -4.85
N ILE A 349 3.94 0.60 -5.28
CA ILE A 349 5.23 0.53 -4.57
C ILE A 349 6.07 1.78 -4.87
N THR A 350 6.24 2.13 -6.14
CA THR A 350 7.19 3.18 -6.55
C THR A 350 6.68 4.62 -6.43
N PHE A 351 5.35 4.83 -6.44
CA PHE A 351 4.75 6.17 -6.35
C PHE A 351 4.47 6.61 -4.91
N THR A 352 4.26 5.66 -3.99
CA THR A 352 3.88 5.96 -2.60
C THR A 352 4.94 6.74 -1.82
N PRO A 353 6.25 6.50 -1.98
CA PRO A 353 7.29 7.28 -1.29
C PRO A 353 7.20 8.78 -1.53
N ALA A 354 6.80 9.20 -2.73
CA ALA A 354 6.57 10.61 -3.03
C ALA A 354 5.41 11.20 -2.21
N LEU A 355 4.33 10.45 -2.02
CA LEU A 355 3.17 10.87 -1.24
C LEU A 355 3.47 10.86 0.26
N GLN A 356 4.29 9.92 0.73
CA GLN A 356 4.77 9.89 2.12
C GLN A 356 5.68 11.08 2.42
N LEU A 357 6.61 11.43 1.52
CA LEU A 357 7.43 12.63 1.67
C LEU A 357 6.59 13.90 1.63
N LEU A 358 5.59 13.96 0.75
CA LEU A 358 4.63 15.06 0.72
C LEU A 358 3.90 15.18 2.06
N ALA A 359 3.50 14.06 2.67
CA ALA A 359 2.87 14.03 3.99
C ALA A 359 3.81 14.52 5.10
N TYR A 360 5.03 13.99 5.11
CA TYR A 360 6.07 14.34 6.07
C TYR A 360 6.37 15.84 6.04
N TYR A 361 6.69 16.38 4.86
CA TYR A 361 7.00 17.82 4.74
C TYR A 361 5.77 18.69 4.95
N SER A 362 4.57 18.23 4.60
CA SER A 362 3.33 18.92 4.98
C SER A 362 3.18 18.99 6.50
N SER A 363 3.46 17.91 7.23
CA SER A 363 3.41 17.90 8.71
C SER A 363 4.34 18.97 9.29
N LEU A 364 5.60 18.99 8.85
CA LEU A 364 6.59 19.99 9.29
C LEU A 364 6.18 21.42 8.93
N HIS A 365 5.67 21.64 7.72
CA HIS A 365 5.18 22.95 7.28
C HIS A 365 4.03 23.46 8.17
N HIS A 366 3.27 22.57 8.80
CA HIS A 366 2.22 22.90 9.77
C HIS A 366 2.70 22.96 11.23
N GLY A 367 3.99 22.74 11.50
CA GLY A 367 4.54 22.72 12.86
C GLY A 367 4.07 21.50 13.67
N LEU A 368 3.80 20.38 13.00
CA LEU A 368 3.38 19.12 13.61
C LEU A 368 4.55 18.13 13.66
N ASP A 369 4.50 17.20 14.62
CA ASP A 369 5.47 16.10 14.76
C ASP A 369 4.92 14.84 14.04
N PRO A 370 5.54 14.39 12.94
CA PRO A 370 5.07 13.24 12.18
C PRO A 370 5.23 11.90 12.93
N ASP A 371 6.08 11.81 13.96
CA ASP A 371 6.19 10.61 14.80
C ASP A 371 5.11 10.58 15.90
N LYS A 372 4.47 11.72 16.18
CA LYS A 372 3.45 11.88 17.23
C LYS A 372 2.15 12.49 16.68
N PRO A 373 1.51 11.85 15.70
CA PRO A 373 0.23 12.32 15.19
C PRO A 373 -0.83 12.37 16.30
N LEU A 374 -1.65 13.42 16.28
CA LEU A 374 -2.66 13.66 17.31
C LEU A 374 -3.69 12.52 17.36
N ASN A 375 -3.97 12.02 18.57
CA ASN A 375 -5.00 11.00 18.86
C ASN A 375 -4.76 9.62 18.22
N LEU A 376 -3.55 9.32 17.73
CA LEU A 376 -3.22 8.04 17.12
C LEU A 376 -2.14 7.30 17.90
N SER A 377 -2.30 5.98 17.97
CA SER A 377 -1.28 5.05 18.44
C SER A 377 -0.85 4.14 17.28
N LYS A 378 0.37 3.57 17.36
CA LYS A 378 0.92 2.71 16.30
C LYS A 378 0.07 1.46 16.02
N THR A 379 -0.61 0.93 17.03
CA THR A 379 -1.43 -0.27 16.88
C THR A 379 -2.69 -0.15 17.70
N VAL A 380 -3.83 -0.38 17.05
CA VAL A 380 -5.14 -0.49 17.69
C VAL A 380 -5.31 -1.93 18.20
N THR A 381 -5.08 -2.13 19.50
CA THR A 381 -5.15 -3.43 20.17
C THR A 381 -6.37 -3.57 21.10
N VAL A 382 -7.17 -2.51 21.24
CA VAL A 382 -8.34 -2.42 22.11
C VAL A 382 -9.47 -1.68 21.39
N HIS A 383 -10.71 -1.97 21.76
CA HIS A 383 -11.93 -1.30 21.29
C HIS A 383 -12.12 0.08 21.90
#